data_AF-A0A940QP78-F1
#
_entry.id   AF-A0A940QP78-F1
#
_cell.length_a   1.000
_cell.length_b   1.000
_cell.length_c   1.000
_cell.angle_alpha   90.00
_cell.angle_beta   90.00
_cell.angle_gamma   90.00
#
_symmetry.space_group_name_H-M   'P 1'
#
loop_
_entity.id
_entity.type
_entity.pdbx_description
1 polymer ?
#
loop_
_entity_poly.entity_id
_entity_poly.type
_entity_poly.pdbx_seq_one_letter_code
_entity_poly.pdbx_strand_id
1 'polypeptide(L)'
;MKVKKVFSAAAALVLAASAVSPATSVMDKAAAEDNSVKYEFEDGKTEGGKIYANGDADVDMSDWPEGTDLSGFSGKGFAYLDQKNTTLSVEVDMPEAGLYEMTVCYAEPSDPRKKVQYLQINGVNQGELTCPYTLKFAETSGGIVNLKKGKNTIELKAYWGYTFFDYIKLKPASEKLKNLSPSRTLSDPKATESTKRLYNYLCDTYGKHIISGQQEYCGDHNYNQWNSPDVFIKDNEAEFQYIEKETGKQPAIRGIDFLAYNTSSDWRDHAPERAIEWTNK
;
A
#
# COMPACT_ATOMS: atom_id res chain seq x y z
N MET A 1 32.87 28.60 -62.49
CA MET A 1 32.62 27.29 -61.84
C MET A 1 33.59 27.13 -60.68
N LYS A 2 33.08 26.76 -59.50
CA LYS A 2 33.54 27.19 -58.17
C LYS A 2 34.93 26.69 -57.77
N VAL A 3 35.66 27.60 -57.12
CA VAL A 3 37.09 27.57 -56.74
C VAL A 3 37.31 26.82 -55.42
N LYS A 4 38.37 25.99 -55.37
CA LYS A 4 39.02 25.46 -54.15
C LYS A 4 40.02 26.48 -53.58
N LYS A 5 40.17 26.58 -52.26
CA LYS A 5 41.36 27.01 -51.47
C LYS A 5 41.09 26.60 -50.00
N VAL A 6 41.76 25.59 -49.42
CA VAL A 6 43.11 25.53 -48.80
C VAL A 6 43.32 26.49 -47.62
N PHE A 7 43.68 25.86 -46.49
CA PHE A 7 44.10 26.30 -45.15
C PHE A 7 44.96 27.57 -45.07
N SER A 8 44.85 28.37 -44.00
CA SER A 8 45.67 28.26 -42.76
C SER A 8 45.57 29.51 -41.86
N ALA A 9 45.97 29.32 -40.59
CA ALA A 9 46.59 30.28 -39.65
C ALA A 9 45.76 30.93 -38.50
N ALA A 10 46.18 30.51 -37.29
CA ALA A 10 46.62 31.32 -36.15
C ALA A 10 45.64 31.79 -35.06
N ALA A 11 46.15 31.68 -33.83
CA ALA A 11 45.52 31.81 -32.53
C ALA A 11 45.55 33.25 -31.97
N ALA A 12 44.64 33.55 -31.02
CA ALA A 12 44.89 34.43 -29.87
C ALA A 12 43.78 34.33 -28.82
N LEU A 13 44.18 34.03 -27.58
CA LEU A 13 43.43 34.24 -26.34
C LEU A 13 43.39 35.74 -25.98
N VAL A 14 42.24 36.27 -25.53
CA VAL A 14 42.15 37.31 -24.47
C VAL A 14 40.83 37.15 -23.69
N LEU A 15 40.94 37.32 -22.38
CA LEU A 15 39.97 37.16 -21.29
C LEU A 15 38.96 38.33 -21.13
N ALA A 16 37.84 37.95 -20.49
CA ALA A 16 37.02 38.69 -19.51
C ALA A 16 36.14 39.88 -19.96
N ALA A 17 34.81 39.73 -19.78
CA ALA A 17 34.08 40.42 -18.71
C ALA A 17 32.60 39.98 -18.67
N SER A 18 32.10 39.92 -17.44
CA SER A 18 30.77 39.53 -16.98
C SER A 18 29.58 40.21 -17.67
N ALA A 19 28.63 39.40 -18.14
CA ALA A 19 27.24 39.82 -18.33
C ALA A 19 26.33 38.93 -17.49
N VAL A 20 25.81 39.50 -16.40
CA VAL A 20 24.76 38.92 -15.57
C VAL A 20 23.53 38.73 -16.45
N SER A 21 23.11 37.48 -16.64
CA SER A 21 21.81 37.17 -17.24
C SER A 21 20.73 37.23 -16.16
N PRO A 22 19.57 37.83 -16.42
CA PRO A 22 18.47 37.85 -15.46
C PRO A 22 17.94 36.42 -15.26
N ALA A 23 17.66 36.09 -14.00
CA ALA A 23 17.00 34.86 -13.63
C ALA A 23 15.64 34.76 -14.35
N THR A 24 15.57 33.94 -15.39
CA THR A 24 14.29 33.47 -15.91
C THR A 24 13.72 32.47 -14.91
N SER A 25 12.65 32.90 -14.26
CA SER A 25 11.74 32.08 -13.47
C SER A 25 11.42 30.79 -14.21
N VAL A 26 11.94 29.67 -13.73
CA VAL A 26 11.43 28.34 -14.11
C VAL A 26 10.19 28.09 -13.26
N MET A 27 9.09 28.75 -13.62
CA MET A 27 7.78 28.16 -13.45
C MET A 27 7.49 27.43 -14.75
N ASP A 28 7.66 26.11 -14.70
CA ASP A 28 6.86 25.17 -15.48
C ASP A 28 6.90 23.84 -14.72
N LYS A 29 6.05 23.75 -13.68
CA LYS A 29 5.50 22.45 -13.32
C LYS A 29 4.56 22.10 -14.47
N ALA A 30 5.05 21.30 -15.41
CA ALA A 30 4.18 20.54 -16.30
C ALA A 30 3.10 19.90 -15.41
N ALA A 31 1.84 20.29 -15.61
CA ALA A 31 0.72 19.56 -15.06
C ALA A 31 0.88 18.13 -15.58
N ALA A 32 1.13 17.18 -14.68
CA ALA A 32 0.96 15.78 -15.02
C ALA A 32 -0.48 15.65 -15.55
N GLU A 33 -0.66 15.09 -16.75
CA GLU A 33 -1.99 14.70 -17.19
C GLU A 33 -2.62 13.89 -16.05
N ASP A 34 -3.68 14.43 -15.47
CA ASP A 34 -4.41 13.75 -14.41
C ASP A 34 -5.16 12.60 -15.07
N ASN A 35 -4.49 11.46 -15.25
CA ASN A 35 -5.06 10.20 -15.73
C ASN A 35 -6.01 9.57 -14.69
N SER A 36 -6.58 10.38 -13.80
CA SER A 36 -7.63 9.96 -12.89
C SER A 36 -8.94 9.85 -13.65
N VAL A 37 -9.67 8.77 -13.42
CA VAL A 37 -11.03 8.58 -13.92
C VAL A 37 -11.97 8.76 -12.74
N LYS A 38 -12.98 9.61 -12.92
CA LYS A 38 -14.00 9.90 -11.91
C LYS A 38 -15.25 9.05 -12.16
N TYR A 39 -15.85 8.56 -11.08
CA TYR A 39 -17.12 7.86 -11.04
C TYR A 39 -18.00 8.49 -9.96
N GLU A 40 -19.18 8.95 -10.35
CA GLU A 40 -20.13 9.64 -9.47
C GLU A 40 -20.99 8.61 -8.70
N PHE A 41 -21.26 8.85 -7.42
CA PHE A 41 -22.08 7.94 -6.61
C PHE A 41 -23.57 8.02 -6.95
N GLU A 42 -24.05 9.14 -7.50
CA GLU A 42 -25.45 9.24 -7.97
C GLU A 42 -25.76 8.38 -9.20
N ASP A 43 -24.74 7.94 -9.94
CA ASP A 43 -24.88 6.95 -11.02
C ASP A 43 -24.84 5.50 -10.50
N GLY A 44 -24.69 5.35 -9.18
CA GLY A 44 -24.56 4.08 -8.49
C GLY A 44 -25.88 3.43 -8.07
N LYS A 45 -25.78 2.56 -7.08
CA LYS A 45 -26.91 1.87 -6.45
C LYS A 45 -26.78 1.96 -4.94
N THR A 46 -27.91 1.91 -4.25
CA THR A 46 -27.95 1.87 -2.79
C THR A 46 -28.95 0.83 -2.31
N GLU A 47 -28.65 0.21 -1.16
CA GLU A 47 -29.61 -0.50 -0.34
C GLU A 47 -29.75 0.25 0.98
N GLY A 48 -30.96 0.76 1.28
CA GLY A 48 -31.26 1.50 2.52
C GLY A 48 -30.68 2.91 2.64
N GLY A 49 -29.80 3.35 1.74
CA GLY A 49 -29.35 4.74 1.64
C GLY A 49 -30.24 5.57 0.69
N LYS A 50 -29.74 6.74 0.29
CA LYS A 50 -30.43 7.65 -0.65
C LYS A 50 -29.49 8.09 -1.77
N ILE A 51 -30.04 8.27 -2.96
CA ILE A 51 -29.36 8.94 -4.08
C ILE A 51 -30.09 10.25 -4.34
N TYR A 52 -29.38 11.36 -4.23
CA TYR A 52 -29.86 12.69 -4.54
C TYR A 52 -29.39 13.07 -5.95
N ALA A 53 -30.11 12.60 -6.97
CA ALA A 53 -29.68 12.70 -8.36
C ALA A 53 -29.74 14.11 -8.99
N ASN A 54 -30.26 15.11 -8.26
CA ASN A 54 -30.44 16.48 -8.76
C ASN A 54 -29.97 17.53 -7.73
N GLY A 55 -28.86 17.23 -7.05
CA GLY A 55 -28.26 18.10 -6.04
C GLY A 55 -28.93 18.02 -4.68
N ASP A 56 -28.81 19.09 -3.89
CA ASP A 56 -29.11 19.11 -2.45
C ASP A 56 -30.52 19.62 -2.09
N ALA A 57 -31.35 19.95 -3.07
CA ALA A 57 -32.67 20.54 -2.85
C ALA A 57 -33.63 19.66 -2.00
N ASP A 58 -33.48 18.33 -2.08
CA ASP A 58 -34.29 17.36 -1.34
C ASP A 58 -33.65 16.92 -0.01
N VAL A 59 -32.53 17.53 0.39
CA VAL A 59 -31.90 17.29 1.68
C VAL A 59 -32.52 18.20 2.73
N ASP A 60 -33.07 17.61 3.79
CA ASP A 60 -33.48 18.39 4.96
C ASP A 60 -32.23 18.85 5.73
N MET A 61 -31.80 20.08 5.47
CA MET A 61 -30.63 20.67 6.12
C MET A 61 -30.82 20.89 7.62
N SER A 62 -32.05 20.81 8.15
CA SER A 62 -32.31 20.95 9.58
C SER A 62 -31.83 19.76 10.43
N ASP A 63 -31.58 18.61 9.79
CA ASP A 63 -31.00 17.42 10.42
C ASP A 63 -29.48 17.53 10.64
N TRP A 64 -28.84 18.57 10.12
CA TRP A 64 -27.38 18.71 10.07
C TRP A 64 -26.89 19.97 10.81
N PRO A 65 -25.63 20.00 11.28
CA PRO A 65 -25.09 21.18 11.94
C PRO A 65 -25.15 22.44 11.07
N GLU A 66 -25.32 23.58 11.74
CA GLU A 66 -25.29 24.90 11.10
C GLU A 66 -23.99 25.08 10.28
N GLY A 67 -24.14 25.56 9.05
CA GLY A 67 -23.03 25.76 8.12
C GLY A 67 -22.70 24.55 7.24
N THR A 68 -23.44 23.43 7.36
CA THR A 68 -23.42 22.35 6.37
C THR A 68 -23.81 22.91 5.00
N ASP A 69 -22.99 22.66 3.99
CA ASP A 69 -23.18 23.13 2.62
C ASP A 69 -22.80 22.01 1.65
N LEU A 70 -23.82 21.36 1.11
CA LEU A 70 -23.69 20.25 0.17
C LEU A 70 -23.80 20.70 -1.29
N SER A 71 -23.90 22.01 -1.58
CA SER A 71 -24.09 22.52 -2.95
C SER A 71 -22.85 22.35 -3.85
N GLY A 72 -21.69 22.04 -3.26
CA GLY A 72 -20.41 21.84 -3.95
C GLY A 72 -20.18 20.45 -4.54
N PHE A 73 -21.25 19.66 -4.74
CA PHE A 73 -21.18 18.34 -5.37
C PHE A 73 -20.71 18.42 -6.82
N SER A 74 -20.27 17.29 -7.37
CA SER A 74 -19.89 17.16 -8.77
C SER A 74 -20.94 16.35 -9.55
N GLY A 75 -20.84 16.33 -10.87
CA GLY A 75 -21.87 15.67 -11.67
C GLY A 75 -23.24 16.33 -11.50
N LYS A 76 -24.26 15.53 -11.16
CA LYS A 76 -25.65 15.98 -10.99
C LYS A 76 -26.11 15.91 -9.55
N GLY A 77 -25.36 15.23 -8.69
CA GLY A 77 -25.85 14.87 -7.37
C GLY A 77 -24.80 14.25 -6.48
N PHE A 78 -25.28 13.46 -5.53
CA PHE A 78 -24.45 12.67 -4.62
C PHE A 78 -25.33 11.58 -3.98
N ALA A 79 -24.73 10.72 -3.18
CA ALA A 79 -25.43 9.71 -2.42
C ALA A 79 -25.23 9.90 -0.90
N TYR A 80 -26.15 9.35 -0.13
CA TYR A 80 -26.13 9.39 1.33
C TYR A 80 -26.21 7.98 1.90
N LEU A 81 -25.16 7.62 2.64
CA LEU A 81 -25.06 6.39 3.40
C LEU A 81 -25.63 6.66 4.78
N ASP A 82 -26.88 6.26 5.01
CA ASP A 82 -27.69 6.67 6.17
C ASP A 82 -27.24 6.04 7.49
N GLN A 83 -27.44 4.73 7.67
CA GLN A 83 -27.20 4.07 8.95
C GLN A 83 -26.66 2.64 8.77
N LYS A 84 -26.45 1.91 9.86
CA LYS A 84 -26.06 0.50 9.81
C LYS A 84 -27.00 -0.31 8.90
N ASN A 85 -26.43 -1.25 8.16
CA ASN A 85 -27.09 -2.06 7.12
C ASN A 85 -27.42 -1.32 5.81
N THR A 86 -26.95 -0.07 5.64
CA THR A 86 -27.03 0.61 4.35
C THR A 86 -25.76 0.39 3.52
N THR A 87 -25.90 0.41 2.20
CA THR A 87 -24.80 0.33 1.25
C THR A 87 -24.94 1.38 0.16
N LEU A 88 -23.80 1.83 -0.37
CA LEU A 88 -23.67 2.59 -1.60
C LEU A 88 -22.68 1.87 -2.50
N SER A 89 -22.97 1.71 -3.78
CA SER A 89 -22.07 1.06 -4.73
C SER A 89 -22.03 1.78 -6.06
N VAL A 90 -20.85 1.80 -6.68
CA VAL A 90 -20.65 2.30 -8.04
C VAL A 90 -19.91 1.23 -8.85
N GLU A 91 -20.30 1.07 -10.11
CA GLU A 91 -19.58 0.21 -11.06
C GLU A 91 -18.53 1.05 -11.79
N VAL A 92 -17.29 0.56 -11.80
CA VAL A 92 -16.16 1.22 -12.44
C VAL A 92 -15.58 0.32 -13.53
N ASP A 93 -15.16 0.87 -14.67
CA ASP A 93 -14.62 0.09 -15.79
C ASP A 93 -13.15 0.43 -16.04
N MET A 94 -12.26 -0.50 -15.68
CA MET A 94 -10.83 -0.27 -15.71
C MET A 94 -10.19 -0.75 -17.02
N PRO A 95 -9.36 0.07 -17.68
CA PRO A 95 -8.71 -0.33 -18.94
C PRO A 95 -7.73 -1.48 -18.75
N GLU A 96 -7.08 -1.55 -17.58
CA GLU A 96 -6.09 -2.55 -17.21
C GLU A 96 -6.28 -3.02 -15.75
N ALA A 97 -5.91 -4.27 -15.48
CA ALA A 97 -5.88 -4.78 -14.12
C ALA A 97 -4.65 -4.24 -13.38
N GLY A 98 -4.79 -3.93 -12.09
CA GLY A 98 -3.66 -3.50 -11.28
C GLY A 98 -4.06 -2.72 -10.03
N LEU A 99 -3.05 -2.11 -9.42
CA LEU A 99 -3.22 -1.24 -8.26
C LEU A 99 -3.62 0.17 -8.70
N TYR A 100 -4.63 0.72 -8.05
CA TYR A 100 -5.11 2.07 -8.25
C TYR A 100 -5.11 2.83 -6.92
N GLU A 101 -4.60 4.05 -6.94
CA GLU A 101 -4.82 5.03 -5.89
C GLU A 101 -6.27 5.51 -5.98
N MET A 102 -7.00 5.37 -4.88
CA MET A 102 -8.39 5.78 -4.77
C MET A 102 -8.50 7.05 -3.94
N THR A 103 -9.22 8.03 -4.46
CA THR A 103 -9.65 9.23 -3.73
C THR A 103 -11.17 9.23 -3.66
N VAL A 104 -11.71 9.54 -2.49
CA VAL A 104 -13.16 9.59 -2.25
C VAL A 104 -13.54 11.01 -1.88
N CYS A 105 -14.50 11.60 -2.60
CA CYS A 105 -15.11 12.87 -2.25
C CYS A 105 -16.36 12.62 -1.39
N TYR A 106 -16.42 13.25 -0.23
CA TYR A 106 -17.45 13.00 0.77
C TYR A 106 -17.74 14.26 1.59
N ALA A 107 -18.88 14.27 2.27
CA ALA A 107 -19.15 15.19 3.36
C ALA A 107 -19.64 14.42 4.59
N GLU A 108 -18.98 14.63 5.73
CA GLU A 108 -19.31 13.99 7.00
C GLU A 108 -19.59 15.07 8.05
N PRO A 109 -20.82 15.60 8.10
CA PRO A 109 -21.19 16.65 9.04
C PRO A 109 -21.74 16.10 10.37
N SER A 110 -21.75 14.79 10.60
CA SER A 110 -22.49 14.17 11.71
C SER A 110 -21.69 14.04 13.00
N ASP A 111 -20.38 13.80 12.92
CA ASP A 111 -19.52 13.52 14.07
C ASP A 111 -18.25 14.37 14.03
N PRO A 112 -18.08 15.36 14.93
CA PRO A 112 -16.92 16.24 14.95
C PRO A 112 -15.54 15.56 15.04
N ARG A 113 -15.49 14.24 15.29
CA ARG A 113 -14.25 13.46 15.26
C ARG A 113 -13.99 12.83 13.89
N LYS A 114 -14.89 11.97 13.44
CA LYS A 114 -14.88 11.24 12.16
C LYS A 114 -16.02 10.23 12.11
N LYS A 115 -16.35 9.77 10.91
CA LYS A 115 -16.99 8.47 10.67
C LYS A 115 -16.05 7.50 9.97
N VAL A 116 -16.40 6.23 10.06
CA VAL A 116 -15.71 5.13 9.40
C VAL A 116 -16.76 4.31 8.64
N GLN A 117 -16.44 3.90 7.42
CA GLN A 117 -17.26 2.99 6.63
C GLN A 117 -16.42 1.80 6.19
N TYR A 118 -17.06 0.68 5.84
CA TYR A 118 -16.36 -0.46 5.26
C TYR A 118 -16.26 -0.32 3.75
N LEU A 119 -15.05 -0.48 3.22
CA LEU A 119 -14.80 -0.50 1.79
C LEU A 119 -14.78 -1.94 1.28
N GLN A 120 -15.55 -2.21 0.23
CA GLN A 120 -15.57 -3.50 -0.44
C GLN A 120 -15.28 -3.33 -1.92
N ILE A 121 -14.48 -4.23 -2.46
CA ILE A 121 -14.18 -4.31 -3.90
C ILE A 121 -14.60 -5.69 -4.37
N ASN A 122 -15.57 -5.74 -5.29
CA ASN A 122 -16.13 -7.00 -5.82
C ASN A 122 -16.58 -7.96 -4.70
N GLY A 123 -17.21 -7.43 -3.64
CA GLY A 123 -17.67 -8.20 -2.48
C GLY A 123 -16.59 -8.61 -1.48
N VAL A 124 -15.34 -8.18 -1.67
CA VAL A 124 -14.23 -8.45 -0.74
C VAL A 124 -13.92 -7.21 0.08
N ASN A 125 -13.96 -7.35 1.40
CA ASN A 125 -13.62 -6.30 2.35
C ASN A 125 -12.14 -5.86 2.21
N GLN A 126 -11.91 -4.57 2.02
CA GLN A 126 -10.58 -3.94 1.92
C GLN A 126 -10.16 -3.22 3.22
N GLY A 127 -11.03 -3.23 4.24
CA GLY A 127 -10.84 -2.51 5.49
C GLY A 127 -11.75 -1.30 5.59
N GLU A 128 -11.23 -0.26 6.25
CA GLU A 128 -11.99 0.90 6.70
C GLU A 128 -11.65 2.15 5.87
N LEU A 129 -12.68 2.83 5.38
CA LEU A 129 -12.60 4.20 4.86
C LEU A 129 -12.88 5.17 6.01
N THR A 130 -11.88 5.95 6.41
CA THR A 130 -12.04 7.01 7.41
C THR A 130 -12.45 8.32 6.75
N CYS A 131 -13.56 8.87 7.23
CA CYS A 131 -14.15 10.14 6.79
C CYS A 131 -14.05 11.15 7.95
N PRO A 132 -12.99 11.98 8.00
CA PRO A 132 -12.90 13.10 8.94
C PRO A 132 -14.10 14.05 8.86
N TYR A 133 -14.38 14.75 9.95
CA TYR A 133 -15.45 15.74 9.99
C TYR A 133 -15.27 16.83 8.92
N THR A 134 -16.32 17.08 8.15
CA THR A 134 -16.37 18.19 7.20
C THR A 134 -17.81 18.63 6.94
N LEU A 135 -18.02 19.93 6.83
CA LEU A 135 -19.33 20.55 6.53
C LEU A 135 -19.57 20.72 5.02
N LYS A 136 -18.55 20.49 4.20
CA LYS A 136 -18.58 20.61 2.74
C LYS A 136 -17.91 19.40 2.12
N PHE A 137 -18.18 19.15 0.84
CA PHE A 137 -17.47 18.12 0.09
C PHE A 137 -15.95 18.34 0.12
N ALA A 138 -15.24 17.30 0.54
CA ALA A 138 -13.79 17.26 0.61
C ALA A 138 -13.29 15.87 0.19
N GLU A 139 -12.04 15.80 -0.24
CA GLU A 139 -11.41 14.54 -0.64
C GLU A 139 -10.66 13.90 0.53
N THR A 140 -10.77 12.57 0.64
CA THR A 140 -9.93 11.72 1.49
C THR A 140 -9.33 10.58 0.68
N SER A 141 -8.25 9.99 1.17
CA SER A 141 -7.67 8.79 0.57
C SER A 141 -8.53 7.57 0.87
N GLY A 142 -8.90 6.83 -0.18
CA GLY A 142 -9.47 5.49 -0.10
C GLY A 142 -8.41 4.38 -0.09
N GLY A 143 -7.12 4.75 -0.02
CA GLY A 143 -6.00 3.81 -0.08
C GLY A 143 -5.66 3.36 -1.49
N ILE A 144 -4.89 2.27 -1.56
CA ILE A 144 -4.51 1.61 -2.81
C ILE A 144 -5.33 0.33 -2.92
N VAL A 145 -6.13 0.22 -3.99
CA VAL A 145 -7.02 -0.92 -4.24
C VAL A 145 -6.57 -1.69 -5.47
N ASN A 146 -6.76 -3.02 -5.45
CA ASN A 146 -6.50 -3.86 -6.60
C ASN A 146 -7.79 -4.04 -7.43
N LEU A 147 -7.77 -3.61 -8.69
CA LEU A 147 -8.90 -3.69 -9.60
C LEU A 147 -8.58 -4.63 -10.76
N LYS A 148 -9.59 -5.35 -11.23
CA LYS A 148 -9.50 -6.19 -12.44
C LYS A 148 -9.69 -5.31 -13.67
N LYS A 149 -9.19 -5.75 -14.83
CA LYS A 149 -9.58 -5.15 -16.11
C LYS A 149 -11.09 -5.34 -16.33
N GLY A 150 -11.76 -4.34 -16.88
CA GLY A 150 -13.20 -4.34 -17.06
C GLY A 150 -13.94 -3.83 -15.82
N LYS A 151 -15.20 -4.27 -15.70
CA LYS A 151 -16.09 -3.89 -14.61
C LYS A 151 -15.63 -4.38 -13.24
N ASN A 152 -15.62 -3.48 -12.26
CA ASN A 152 -15.49 -3.76 -10.84
C ASN A 152 -16.61 -3.05 -10.09
N THR A 153 -17.04 -3.60 -8.96
CA THR A 153 -17.98 -2.92 -8.05
C THR A 153 -17.21 -2.41 -6.85
N ILE A 154 -17.26 -1.09 -6.62
CA ILE A 154 -16.78 -0.45 -5.39
C ILE A 154 -18.00 -0.19 -4.52
N GLU A 155 -18.02 -0.75 -3.31
CA GLU A 155 -19.13 -0.61 -2.38
C GLU A 155 -18.63 -0.04 -1.04
N LEU A 156 -19.37 0.93 -0.52
CA LEU A 156 -19.26 1.43 0.84
C LEU A 156 -20.42 0.85 1.64
N LYS A 157 -20.10 0.14 2.71
CA LYS A 157 -21.09 -0.36 3.67
C LYS A 157 -20.99 0.42 4.96
N ALA A 158 -22.14 0.83 5.48
CA ALA A 158 -22.20 1.55 6.74
C ALA A 158 -21.62 0.68 7.86
N TYR A 159 -20.51 1.14 8.47
CA TYR A 159 -20.23 0.74 9.85
C TYR A 159 -21.31 1.41 10.72
N TRP A 160 -21.37 2.75 10.62
CA TRP A 160 -22.39 3.57 11.27
C TRP A 160 -23.18 4.41 10.26
N GLY A 161 -22.65 4.69 9.06
CA GLY A 161 -23.30 5.56 8.08
C GLY A 161 -23.11 7.05 8.40
N TYR A 162 -24.16 7.84 8.20
CA TYR A 162 -24.25 9.30 8.35
C TYR A 162 -23.19 10.06 7.55
N THR A 163 -22.99 9.69 6.28
CA THR A 163 -21.99 10.33 5.43
C THR A 163 -22.51 10.47 4.00
N PHE A 164 -22.32 11.65 3.42
CA PHE A 164 -22.59 11.95 2.02
C PHE A 164 -21.36 11.61 1.18
N PHE A 165 -21.57 11.05 0.00
CA PHE A 165 -20.53 10.65 -0.93
C PHE A 165 -20.85 11.17 -2.33
N ASP A 166 -19.93 11.92 -2.91
CA ASP A 166 -20.06 12.59 -4.21
C ASP A 166 -19.47 11.71 -5.31
N TYR A 167 -18.15 11.50 -5.29
CA TYR A 167 -17.47 10.65 -6.28
C TYR A 167 -16.31 9.84 -5.73
N ILE A 168 -15.86 8.89 -6.56
CA ILE A 168 -14.56 8.26 -6.48
C ILE A 168 -13.70 8.67 -7.67
N LYS A 169 -12.43 9.01 -7.42
CA LYS A 169 -11.39 9.11 -8.45
C LYS A 169 -10.44 7.93 -8.34
N LEU A 170 -10.15 7.32 -9.48
CA LEU A 170 -9.21 6.21 -9.59
C LEU A 170 -8.07 6.61 -10.52
N LYS A 171 -6.85 6.48 -10.01
CA LYS A 171 -5.63 6.73 -10.77
C LYS A 171 -4.74 5.51 -10.67
N PRO A 172 -4.07 5.06 -11.75
CA PRO A 172 -3.07 4.00 -11.65
C PRO A 172 -2.06 4.33 -10.55
N ALA A 173 -1.85 3.40 -9.62
CA ALA A 173 -0.96 3.63 -8.49
C ALA A 173 0.48 3.76 -8.99
N SER A 174 1.29 4.52 -8.25
CA SER A 174 2.70 4.75 -8.60
C SER A 174 3.45 3.45 -8.93
N GLU A 175 4.15 3.44 -10.08
CA GLU A 175 4.99 2.32 -10.49
C GLU A 175 6.09 1.96 -9.47
N LYS A 176 6.39 2.85 -8.51
CA LYS A 176 7.29 2.56 -7.37
C LYS A 176 6.76 1.46 -6.45
N LEU A 177 5.44 1.24 -6.42
CA LEU A 177 4.82 0.18 -5.62
C LEU A 177 5.05 -1.20 -6.23
N LYS A 178 5.25 -1.27 -7.55
CA LYS A 178 5.62 -2.50 -8.27
C LYS A 178 7.14 -2.65 -8.38
N ASN A 179 7.84 -1.55 -8.62
CA ASN A 179 9.29 -1.50 -8.81
C ASN A 179 10.01 -1.12 -7.50
N LEU A 180 9.90 -2.00 -6.51
CA LEU A 180 10.53 -1.81 -5.20
C LEU A 180 12.06 -1.83 -5.34
N SER A 181 12.73 -0.80 -4.80
CA SER A 181 14.19 -0.67 -4.84
C SER A 181 14.72 -0.36 -3.43
N PRO A 182 14.79 -1.38 -2.55
CA PRO A 182 15.30 -1.19 -1.19
C PRO A 182 16.77 -0.76 -1.21
N SER A 183 17.18 0.02 -0.21
CA SER A 183 18.59 0.31 0.03
C SER A 183 19.34 -0.97 0.33
N ARG A 184 20.57 -1.11 -0.20
CA ARG A 184 21.46 -2.24 0.12
C ARG A 184 22.39 -1.95 1.31
N THR A 185 22.24 -0.79 1.94
CA THR A 185 23.05 -0.40 3.08
C THR A 185 22.46 -0.97 4.36
N LEU A 186 23.23 -1.84 5.02
CA LEU A 186 22.91 -2.30 6.38
C LEU A 186 23.15 -1.18 7.39
N SER A 187 22.35 -1.15 8.46
CA SER A 187 22.47 -0.16 9.54
C SER A 187 23.78 -0.29 10.32
N ASP A 188 24.31 -1.51 10.45
CA ASP A 188 25.63 -1.76 11.04
C ASP A 188 26.72 -1.65 9.96
N PRO A 189 27.59 -0.60 10.01
CA PRO A 189 28.69 -0.45 9.05
C PRO A 189 29.75 -1.56 9.16
N LYS A 190 29.76 -2.34 10.26
CA LYS A 190 30.67 -3.46 10.51
C LYS A 190 30.02 -4.81 10.26
N ALA A 191 28.86 -4.86 9.59
CA ALA A 191 28.20 -6.11 9.26
C ALA A 191 29.16 -7.10 8.57
N THR A 192 29.07 -8.37 8.95
CA THR A 192 29.90 -9.44 8.40
C THR A 192 29.59 -9.68 6.93
N GLU A 193 30.51 -10.34 6.22
CA GLU A 193 30.32 -10.69 4.82
C GLU A 193 29.13 -11.63 4.60
N SER A 194 28.84 -12.54 5.54
CA SER A 194 27.65 -13.41 5.46
C SER A 194 26.36 -12.59 5.55
N THR A 195 26.27 -11.64 6.48
CA THR A 195 25.10 -10.76 6.62
C THR A 195 24.90 -9.89 5.37
N LYS A 196 25.98 -9.31 4.82
CA LYS A 196 25.91 -8.54 3.57
C LYS A 196 25.40 -9.40 2.41
N ARG A 197 25.89 -10.64 2.26
CA ARG A 197 25.41 -11.55 1.20
C ARG A 197 23.94 -11.91 1.36
N LEU A 198 23.53 -12.28 2.57
CA LEU A 198 22.12 -12.60 2.85
C LEU A 198 21.21 -11.41 2.53
N TYR A 199 21.56 -10.21 2.99
CA TYR A 199 20.75 -9.01 2.73
C TYR A 199 20.65 -8.70 1.24
N ASN A 200 21.75 -8.83 0.48
CA ASN A 200 21.71 -8.66 -0.97
C ASN A 200 20.77 -9.66 -1.65
N TYR A 201 20.80 -10.93 -1.25
CA TYR A 201 19.86 -11.94 -1.74
C TYR A 201 18.39 -11.58 -1.42
N LEU A 202 18.11 -11.10 -0.21
CA LEU A 202 16.78 -10.62 0.17
C LEU A 202 16.34 -9.44 -0.71
N CYS A 203 17.23 -8.46 -0.96
CA CYS A 203 16.97 -7.35 -1.87
C CYS A 203 16.73 -7.81 -3.32
N ASP A 204 17.44 -8.84 -3.79
CA ASP A 204 17.26 -9.39 -5.15
C ASP A 204 15.91 -10.10 -5.31
N THR A 205 15.41 -10.67 -4.22
CA THR A 205 14.14 -11.42 -4.14
C THR A 205 12.93 -10.51 -3.92
N TYR A 206 13.11 -9.42 -3.18
CA TYR A 206 12.04 -8.50 -2.79
C TYR A 206 11.31 -7.91 -4.01
N GLY A 207 9.97 -8.02 -4.01
CA GLY A 207 9.12 -7.62 -5.13
C GLY A 207 9.00 -8.64 -6.28
N LYS A 208 9.79 -9.72 -6.28
CA LYS A 208 9.74 -10.78 -7.31
C LYS A 208 9.19 -12.11 -6.80
N HIS A 209 9.59 -12.51 -5.59
CA HIS A 209 9.17 -13.76 -4.96
C HIS A 209 8.90 -13.57 -3.47
N ILE A 210 8.19 -14.55 -2.89
CA ILE A 210 8.01 -14.70 -1.44
C ILE A 210 8.84 -15.90 -1.00
N ILE A 211 9.70 -15.71 0.00
CA ILE A 211 10.51 -16.78 0.59
C ILE A 211 9.65 -17.47 1.65
N SER A 212 9.48 -18.79 1.55
CA SER A 212 8.73 -19.57 2.53
C SER A 212 9.51 -19.66 3.84
N GLY A 213 8.80 -19.51 4.95
CA GLY A 213 9.37 -19.65 6.29
C GLY A 213 8.41 -20.39 7.22
N GLN A 214 8.98 -21.10 8.18
CA GLN A 214 8.25 -21.79 9.25
C GLN A 214 8.97 -21.55 10.58
N GLN A 215 8.21 -21.16 11.60
CA GLN A 215 8.69 -21.08 12.98
C GLN A 215 8.73 -22.50 13.57
N GLU A 216 9.83 -22.87 14.21
CA GLU A 216 9.85 -24.11 14.98
C GLU A 216 9.03 -24.00 16.26
N TYR A 217 8.57 -25.13 16.79
CA TYR A 217 7.86 -25.15 18.06
C TYR A 217 8.75 -24.63 19.21
N CYS A 218 8.20 -23.79 20.09
CA CYS A 218 8.91 -23.21 21.24
C CYS A 218 8.42 -23.83 22.57
N GLY A 219 9.34 -24.15 23.50
CA GLY A 219 9.03 -24.51 24.89
C GLY A 219 9.32 -25.97 25.29
N ASP A 220 9.27 -26.24 26.60
CA ASP A 220 9.74 -27.48 27.28
C ASP A 220 9.18 -28.82 26.76
N HIS A 221 8.27 -28.83 25.80
CA HIS A 221 7.45 -30.00 25.47
C HIS A 221 7.90 -30.76 24.22
N ASN A 222 9.01 -30.39 23.57
CA ASN A 222 9.47 -31.11 22.38
C ASN A 222 11.00 -31.20 22.17
N TYR A 223 11.83 -30.78 23.13
CA TYR A 223 13.28 -30.96 23.02
C TYR A 223 13.68 -32.29 23.67
N ASN A 224 13.92 -33.34 22.89
CA ASN A 224 14.58 -34.52 23.44
C ASN A 224 16.08 -34.25 23.55
N GLN A 225 16.44 -33.51 24.60
CA GLN A 225 17.82 -33.10 24.94
C GLN A 225 18.80 -34.29 25.10
N TRP A 226 18.32 -35.53 25.10
CA TRP A 226 19.09 -36.73 25.40
C TRP A 226 19.17 -37.76 24.26
N ASN A 227 18.63 -37.46 23.07
CA ASN A 227 18.49 -38.47 22.02
C ASN A 227 19.70 -38.58 21.06
N SER A 228 20.60 -37.61 21.07
CA SER A 228 21.85 -37.61 20.28
C SER A 228 22.76 -36.45 20.75
N PRO A 229 24.06 -36.67 21.01
CA PRO A 229 24.98 -35.58 21.37
C PRO A 229 25.29 -34.62 20.21
N ASP A 230 25.04 -35.05 18.95
CA ASP A 230 25.53 -34.35 17.75
C ASP A 230 24.41 -33.94 16.76
N VAL A 231 23.13 -34.14 17.10
CA VAL A 231 21.99 -33.80 16.22
C VAL A 231 20.99 -32.96 17.01
N PHE A 232 20.87 -31.68 16.67
CA PHE A 232 20.06 -30.71 17.42
C PHE A 232 18.70 -30.46 16.74
N ILE A 233 18.62 -30.67 15.43
CA ILE A 233 17.38 -30.64 14.65
C ILE A 233 16.83 -32.08 14.49
N LYS A 234 16.13 -32.59 15.52
CA LYS A 234 15.48 -33.92 15.44
C LYS A 234 14.04 -33.92 15.91
N ASP A 235 13.77 -33.31 17.07
CA ASP A 235 12.45 -33.38 17.71
C ASP A 235 11.57 -32.14 17.47
N ASN A 236 12.13 -31.08 16.86
CA ASN A 236 11.41 -29.87 16.42
C ASN A 236 11.09 -29.87 14.91
N GLU A 237 10.99 -31.06 14.32
CA GLU A 237 10.80 -31.23 12.87
C GLU A 237 9.36 -31.51 12.48
N ALA A 238 8.44 -31.66 13.44
CA ALA A 238 7.07 -32.08 13.13
C ALA A 238 6.39 -31.16 12.10
N GLU A 239 6.50 -29.84 12.28
CA GLU A 239 5.97 -28.84 11.33
C GLU A 239 6.69 -28.91 9.98
N PHE A 240 8.02 -29.09 9.98
CA PHE A 240 8.83 -29.14 8.76
C PHE A 240 8.55 -30.42 7.95
N GLN A 241 8.46 -31.57 8.60
CA GLN A 241 8.10 -32.85 8.00
C GLN A 241 6.66 -32.84 7.48
N TYR A 242 5.74 -32.20 8.21
CA TYR A 242 4.37 -32.01 7.75
C TYR A 242 4.35 -31.20 6.45
N ILE A 243 5.05 -30.06 6.40
CA ILE A 243 5.12 -29.22 5.19
C ILE A 243 5.71 -30.02 4.01
N GLU A 244 6.79 -30.76 4.22
CA GLU A 244 7.40 -31.57 3.16
C GLU A 244 6.49 -32.71 2.70
N LYS A 245 5.81 -33.39 3.62
CA LYS A 245 4.85 -34.45 3.28
C LYS A 245 3.69 -33.92 2.45
N GLU A 246 3.12 -32.78 2.83
CA GLU A 246 1.92 -32.22 2.17
C GLU A 246 2.26 -31.47 0.87
N THR A 247 3.45 -30.90 0.75
CA THR A 247 3.81 -30.02 -0.38
C THR A 247 4.95 -30.54 -1.27
N GLY A 248 5.68 -31.56 -0.82
CA GLY A 248 6.90 -32.05 -1.46
C GLY A 248 8.10 -31.09 -1.36
N LYS A 249 8.03 -30.07 -0.50
CA LYS A 249 9.08 -29.04 -0.33
C LYS A 249 9.28 -28.68 1.15
N GLN A 250 10.49 -28.29 1.51
CA GLN A 250 10.82 -27.69 2.81
C GLN A 250 10.77 -26.14 2.73
N PRO A 251 10.49 -25.42 3.82
CA PRO A 251 10.62 -23.96 3.87
C PRO A 251 12.09 -23.55 3.76
N ALA A 252 12.36 -22.37 3.21
CA ALA A 252 13.73 -21.87 3.09
C ALA A 252 14.21 -21.16 4.37
N ILE A 253 13.30 -20.54 5.13
CA ILE A 253 13.58 -19.86 6.39
C ILE A 253 13.06 -20.70 7.56
N ARG A 254 13.93 -20.98 8.54
CA ARG A 254 13.55 -21.52 9.84
C ARG A 254 13.55 -20.40 10.88
N GLY A 255 12.43 -20.21 11.54
CA GLY A 255 12.33 -19.31 12.69
C GLY A 255 12.76 -20.05 13.97
N ILE A 256 13.62 -19.41 14.77
CA ILE A 256 14.22 -19.94 16.00
C ILE A 256 14.14 -18.85 17.07
N ASP A 257 13.75 -19.20 18.28
CA ASP A 257 13.61 -18.27 19.40
C ASP A 257 14.70 -18.50 20.45
N PHE A 258 15.33 -17.43 20.93
CA PHE A 258 16.31 -17.46 22.01
C PHE A 258 15.67 -17.25 23.39
N LEU A 259 14.36 -17.44 23.52
CA LEU A 259 13.59 -17.28 24.76
C LEU A 259 14.26 -17.92 25.98
N ALA A 260 14.83 -19.13 25.84
CA ALA A 260 15.49 -19.85 26.92
C ALA A 260 16.81 -19.18 27.40
N TYR A 261 17.42 -18.32 26.59
CA TYR A 261 18.67 -17.62 26.87
C TYR A 261 18.40 -16.27 27.55
N ASN A 262 17.82 -16.32 28.75
CA ASN A 262 17.48 -15.16 29.56
C ASN A 262 18.11 -15.21 30.97
N THR A 263 17.96 -14.14 31.75
CA THR A 263 18.55 -14.01 33.10
C THR A 263 17.69 -14.62 34.22
N SER A 264 16.51 -15.15 33.91
CA SER A 264 15.55 -15.71 34.87
C SER A 264 15.48 -17.23 34.86
N SER A 265 16.17 -17.90 33.93
CA SER A 265 16.19 -19.36 33.82
C SER A 265 17.56 -19.87 33.37
N ASP A 266 17.98 -21.00 33.95
CA ASP A 266 19.18 -21.73 33.54
C ASP A 266 18.90 -22.79 32.46
N TRP A 267 17.64 -22.94 32.05
CA TRP A 267 17.26 -23.84 30.96
C TRP A 267 17.88 -23.40 29.63
N ARG A 268 18.46 -24.34 28.88
CA ARG A 268 19.03 -24.10 27.55
C ARG A 268 18.43 -25.13 26.60
N ASP A 269 17.78 -24.64 25.57
CA ASP A 269 17.03 -25.46 24.64
C ASP A 269 17.82 -25.83 23.37
N HIS A 270 19.07 -25.37 23.23
CA HIS A 270 19.93 -25.54 22.05
C HIS A 270 19.51 -24.74 20.80
N ALA A 271 18.81 -23.61 20.95
CA ALA A 271 18.51 -22.69 19.85
C ALA A 271 19.73 -22.27 18.99
N PRO A 272 20.90 -21.89 19.56
CA PRO A 272 22.08 -21.55 18.77
C PRO A 272 22.56 -22.71 17.89
N GLU A 273 22.61 -23.93 18.43
CA GLU A 273 23.09 -25.11 17.72
C GLU A 273 22.16 -25.48 16.56
N ARG A 274 20.84 -25.39 16.74
CA ARG A 274 19.86 -25.57 15.65
C ARG A 274 20.00 -24.50 14.57
N ALA A 275 20.26 -23.25 14.94
CA ALA A 275 20.47 -22.18 13.96
C ALA A 275 21.71 -22.44 13.09
N ILE A 276 22.79 -22.93 13.72
CA ILE A 276 24.02 -23.33 13.02
C ILE A 276 23.74 -24.53 12.10
N GLU A 277 23.07 -25.57 12.60
CA GLU A 277 22.76 -26.76 11.82
C GLU A 277 21.90 -26.42 10.60
N TRP A 278 20.86 -25.59 10.74
CA TRP A 278 20.01 -25.17 9.62
C TRP A 278 20.78 -24.37 8.56
N THR A 279 21.67 -23.47 8.99
CA THR A 279 22.44 -22.61 8.07
C THR A 279 23.48 -23.39 7.26
N ASN A 280 23.90 -24.56 7.76
CA ASN A 280 24.91 -25.40 7.14
C ASN A 280 24.34 -26.57 6.31
N LYS A 281 23.00 -26.75 6.30
CA LYS A 281 22.31 -27.71 5.42
C LYS A 281 22.20 -27.16 3.99
#